data_AF-A0A535EFQ3-F1
#
_entry.id   AF-A0A535EFQ3-F1
#
_cell.length_a   1.000
_cell.length_b   1.000
_cell.length_c   1.000
_cell.angle_alpha   90.00
_cell.angle_beta   90.00
_cell.angle_gamma   90.00
#
_symmetry.space_group_name_H-M   'P 1'
#
loop_
_entity.id
_entity.type
_entity.pdbx_description
1 polymer ?
#
loop_
_entity_poly.entity_id
_entity_poly.type
_entity_poly.pdbx_seq_one_letter_code
_entity_poly.pdbx_strand_id
1 'polypeptide(L)'
;MRTMALMVLASATLLGGCAGIDTAPAAARTASPPAVATTTPSARPAASPGARPTPAAGDPASLVGRSVPASRQRLLPGWTPAGMAPVTTLENGGYIVVYADDLHTKEVYFTDEFGVNPPPQTSPHAVSAMRQFRGARATYVIYDGSAPTSQRYLTWDEPGQWPTGEYGMPTNQFYLEAHGLTESEFFRVADSLQLVA
;
A
#
# COMPACT_ATOMS: atom_id res chain seq x y z
N MET A 1 -10.90 54.61 1.73
CA MET A 1 -11.57 54.15 2.97
C MET A 1 -10.64 53.17 3.67
N ARG A 2 -10.32 53.46 4.95
CA ARG A 2 -9.77 52.58 6.00
C ARG A 2 -8.33 52.09 5.81
N THR A 3 -7.32 52.89 6.20
CA THR A 3 -6.74 53.15 7.56
C THR A 3 -5.78 52.04 8.03
N MET A 4 -4.50 52.43 8.15
CA MET A 4 -3.39 51.75 8.83
C MET A 4 -3.67 51.48 10.32
N ALA A 5 -3.05 50.45 10.89
CA ALA A 5 -2.57 50.51 12.27
C ALA A 5 -1.42 49.49 12.48
N LEU A 6 -0.22 50.04 12.64
CA LEU A 6 0.98 49.43 13.21
C LEU A 6 1.27 50.26 14.47
N MET A 7 1.47 49.64 15.65
CA MET A 7 2.37 50.08 16.74
C MET A 7 2.11 49.19 17.99
N VAL A 8 3.07 48.38 18.46
CA VAL A 8 4.20 48.66 19.40
C VAL A 8 3.75 48.61 20.88
N LEU A 9 4.35 47.73 21.71
CA LEU A 9 5.34 48.06 22.76
C LEU A 9 5.59 46.90 23.73
N ALA A 10 6.89 46.70 23.99
CA ALA A 10 7.47 45.86 25.03
C ALA A 10 7.28 46.48 26.43
N SER A 11 7.44 45.68 27.49
CA SER A 11 8.56 45.83 28.45
C SER A 11 8.39 44.97 29.71
N ALA A 12 9.52 44.41 30.13
CA ALA A 12 9.75 43.71 31.39
C ALA A 12 9.88 44.67 32.59
N THR A 13 9.67 44.20 33.81
CA THR A 13 10.73 44.05 34.83
C THR A 13 10.20 43.49 36.15
N LEU A 14 11.05 42.64 36.76
CA LEU A 14 11.00 42.18 38.15
C LEU A 14 11.44 43.28 39.13
N LEU A 15 10.88 43.26 40.34
CA LEU A 15 11.44 43.70 41.63
C LEU A 15 10.61 42.92 42.70
N GLY A 16 11.12 42.18 43.68
CA GLY A 16 12.37 42.28 44.44
C GLY A 16 12.03 42.80 45.84
N GLY A 17 12.13 41.97 46.90
CA GLY A 17 12.01 42.45 48.29
C GLY A 17 11.85 41.37 49.36
N CYS A 18 12.87 41.23 50.20
CA CYS A 18 13.13 40.19 51.21
C CYS A 18 12.54 40.50 52.60
N ALA A 19 12.25 39.48 53.41
CA ALA A 19 12.63 39.39 54.84
C ALA A 19 12.24 38.01 55.41
N GLY A 20 13.19 37.33 56.06
CA GLY A 20 13.02 36.02 56.70
C GLY A 20 12.84 36.10 58.21
N ILE A 21 12.46 34.98 58.83
CA ILE A 21 12.72 34.66 60.24
C ILE A 21 12.91 33.14 60.38
N ASP A 22 13.98 32.75 61.06
CA ASP A 22 14.45 31.40 61.36
C ASP A 22 13.46 30.53 62.17
N THR A 23 13.46 29.22 61.92
CA THR A 23 13.64 28.14 62.92
C THR A 23 13.70 26.78 62.17
N ALA A 24 14.79 26.02 62.34
CA ALA A 24 14.93 24.62 61.89
C ALA A 24 14.75 23.65 63.09
N PRO A 25 14.76 22.31 62.95
CA PRO A 25 14.43 21.43 61.82
C PRO A 25 13.42 20.32 62.22
N ALA A 26 12.66 19.74 61.28
CA ALA A 26 12.11 18.39 61.49
C ALA A 26 11.65 17.70 60.19
N ALA A 27 12.14 16.47 60.03
CA ALA A 27 11.70 15.41 59.13
C ALA A 27 12.00 15.57 57.62
N ALA A 28 13.09 14.93 57.22
CA ALA A 28 13.38 14.55 55.84
C ALA A 28 12.16 13.88 55.18
N ARG A 29 11.62 14.51 54.13
CA ARG A 29 10.75 13.85 53.16
C ARG A 29 11.57 13.60 51.91
N THR A 30 12.08 12.37 51.80
CA THR A 30 12.67 11.84 50.58
C THR A 30 11.63 11.94 49.48
N ALA A 31 11.88 12.78 48.48
CA ALA A 31 11.05 12.85 47.28
C ALA A 31 11.23 11.55 46.48
N SER A 32 10.15 10.78 46.32
CA SER A 32 10.12 9.65 45.38
C SER A 32 10.26 10.18 43.94
N PRO A 33 11.09 9.58 43.08
CA PRO A 33 11.14 9.94 41.68
C PRO A 33 9.82 9.61 40.98
N PRO A 34 9.39 10.39 39.96
CA PRO A 34 8.14 10.14 39.25
C PRO A 34 8.20 8.80 38.51
N ALA A 35 7.14 8.00 38.65
CA ALA A 35 6.98 6.73 37.94
C ALA A 35 6.91 6.98 36.43
N VAL A 36 7.80 6.34 35.68
CA VAL A 36 7.77 6.32 34.21
C VAL A 36 6.55 5.50 33.78
N ALA A 37 5.57 6.15 33.14
CA ALA A 37 4.42 5.47 32.56
C ALA A 37 4.90 4.57 31.41
N THR A 38 4.86 3.26 31.62
CA THR A 38 5.07 2.28 30.54
C THR A 38 3.80 2.26 29.68
N THR A 39 3.86 2.83 28.48
CA THR A 39 2.80 2.68 27.50
C THR A 39 2.86 1.27 26.93
N THR A 40 1.96 0.39 27.39
CA THR A 40 1.76 -0.92 26.77
C THR A 40 1.34 -0.69 25.31
N PRO A 41 2.03 -1.27 24.32
CA PRO A 41 1.56 -1.20 22.94
C PRO A 41 0.17 -1.82 22.86
N SER A 42 -0.82 -1.05 22.41
CA SER A 42 -2.15 -1.56 22.12
C SER A 42 -2.02 -2.62 21.03
N ALA A 43 -2.30 -3.88 21.37
CA ALA A 43 -2.31 -4.96 20.40
C ALA A 43 -3.40 -4.67 19.37
N ARG A 44 -2.99 -4.40 18.12
CA ARG A 44 -3.90 -4.31 16.97
C ARG A 44 -4.67 -5.64 16.90
N PRO A 45 -6.02 -5.63 16.87
CA PRO A 45 -6.78 -6.85 16.64
C PRO A 45 -6.29 -7.50 15.34
N ALA A 46 -5.86 -8.75 15.41
CA ALA A 46 -5.57 -9.55 14.22
C ALA A 46 -6.84 -9.57 13.37
N ALA A 47 -6.71 -9.23 12.09
CA ALA A 47 -7.81 -9.41 11.15
C ALA A 47 -8.25 -10.87 11.22
N SER A 48 -9.54 -11.11 11.48
CA SER A 48 -10.12 -12.44 11.39
C SER A 48 -9.76 -13.00 10.00
N PRO A 49 -9.26 -14.24 9.88
CA PRO A 49 -9.05 -14.83 8.57
C PRO A 49 -10.41 -14.89 7.88
N GLY A 50 -10.65 -13.99 6.92
CA GLY A 50 -11.71 -14.19 5.95
C GLY A 50 -11.49 -15.55 5.29
N ALA A 51 -12.58 -16.25 4.95
CA ALA A 51 -12.47 -17.51 4.23
C ALA A 51 -11.54 -17.29 3.02
N ARG A 52 -10.37 -17.93 3.02
CA ARG A 52 -9.43 -17.79 1.91
C ARG A 52 -10.15 -18.31 0.67
N PRO A 53 -10.39 -17.46 -0.34
CA PRO A 53 -11.14 -17.90 -1.50
C PRO A 53 -10.36 -19.01 -2.19
N THR A 54 -11.12 -20.03 -2.61
CA THR A 54 -10.55 -21.29 -3.08
C THR A 54 -10.14 -21.15 -4.55
N PRO A 55 -8.93 -21.62 -4.93
CA PRO A 55 -8.54 -21.66 -6.32
C PRO A 55 -9.56 -22.39 -7.19
N ALA A 56 -9.91 -21.79 -8.33
CA ALA A 56 -10.72 -22.40 -9.36
C ALA A 56 -9.82 -23.20 -10.31
N ALA A 57 -10.24 -24.43 -10.62
CA ALA A 57 -9.56 -25.26 -11.61
C ALA A 57 -9.93 -24.84 -13.03
N GLY A 58 -8.94 -24.68 -13.90
CA GLY A 58 -9.11 -24.41 -15.33
C GLY A 58 -8.16 -23.35 -15.88
N ASP A 59 -8.30 -23.07 -17.17
CA ASP A 59 -7.61 -21.99 -17.85
C ASP A 59 -8.08 -20.61 -17.32
N PRO A 60 -7.17 -19.71 -16.90
CA PRO A 60 -7.54 -18.40 -16.34
C PRO A 60 -8.42 -17.56 -17.25
N ALA A 61 -8.14 -17.52 -18.56
CA ALA A 61 -8.93 -16.71 -19.49
C ALA A 61 -10.38 -17.21 -19.58
N SER A 62 -10.55 -18.53 -19.64
CA SER A 62 -11.88 -19.16 -19.64
C SER A 62 -12.62 -18.94 -18.32
N LEU A 63 -11.93 -19.00 -17.17
CA LEU A 63 -12.50 -18.77 -15.85
C LEU A 63 -12.94 -17.32 -15.67
N VAL A 64 -12.07 -16.37 -16.01
CA VAL A 64 -12.34 -14.93 -15.92
C VAL A 64 -13.45 -14.54 -16.92
N GLY A 65 -13.36 -14.99 -18.17
CA GLY A 65 -14.34 -14.67 -19.21
C GLY A 65 -15.78 -15.08 -18.88
N ARG A 66 -15.97 -16.23 -18.23
CA ARG A 66 -17.31 -16.71 -17.85
C ARG A 66 -17.84 -16.20 -16.51
N SER A 67 -16.96 -15.78 -15.60
CA SER A 67 -17.33 -15.51 -14.19
C SER A 67 -17.31 -14.02 -13.85
N VAL A 68 -16.46 -13.25 -14.54
CA VAL A 68 -16.37 -11.79 -14.35
C VAL A 68 -17.33 -11.12 -15.33
N PRO A 69 -18.24 -10.25 -14.85
CA PRO A 69 -19.20 -9.57 -15.72
C PRO A 69 -18.50 -8.83 -16.86
N ALA A 70 -19.08 -8.90 -18.07
CA ALA A 70 -18.57 -8.18 -19.24
C ALA A 70 -18.60 -6.64 -19.09
N SER A 71 -19.32 -6.14 -18.08
CA SER A 71 -19.33 -4.74 -17.69
C SER A 71 -18.04 -4.32 -16.96
N ARG A 72 -17.26 -5.27 -16.43
CA ARG A 72 -15.93 -5.03 -15.86
C ARG A 72 -14.85 -5.34 -16.89
N GLN A 73 -13.73 -4.66 -16.75
CA GLN A 73 -12.59 -4.98 -17.60
C GLN A 73 -11.92 -6.26 -17.13
N ARG A 74 -11.62 -7.13 -18.09
CA ARG A 74 -10.96 -8.41 -17.86
C ARG A 74 -9.63 -8.38 -18.60
N LEU A 75 -8.54 -8.30 -17.86
CA LEU A 75 -7.18 -8.30 -18.38
C LEU A 75 -6.47 -9.54 -17.84
N LEU A 76 -5.61 -10.14 -18.64
CA LEU A 76 -4.67 -11.15 -18.15
C LEU A 76 -3.33 -11.00 -18.86
N PRO A 77 -2.21 -11.36 -18.21
CA PRO A 77 -0.93 -11.45 -18.89
C PRO A 77 -1.01 -12.45 -20.06
N GLY A 78 -0.66 -11.99 -21.26
CA GLY A 78 -0.49 -12.85 -22.44
C GLY A 78 0.88 -13.53 -22.50
N TRP A 79 1.82 -13.11 -21.65
CA TRP A 79 3.13 -13.72 -21.47
C TRP A 79 3.48 -13.81 -19.98
N THR A 80 4.01 -14.97 -19.59
CA THR A 80 4.67 -15.18 -18.30
C THR A 80 6.01 -15.90 -18.51
N PRO A 81 6.96 -15.73 -17.58
CA PRO A 81 8.18 -16.54 -17.55
C PRO A 81 7.88 -18.04 -17.70
N ALA A 82 8.75 -18.73 -18.45
CA ALA A 82 8.62 -20.17 -18.64
C ALA A 82 8.65 -20.92 -17.30
N GLY A 83 7.83 -21.96 -17.19
CA GLY A 83 7.72 -22.77 -15.97
C GLY A 83 6.76 -22.19 -14.92
N MET A 84 6.11 -21.05 -15.16
CA MET A 84 5.07 -20.55 -14.28
C MET A 84 3.70 -21.15 -14.60
N ALA A 85 3.00 -21.63 -13.57
CA ALA A 85 1.63 -22.10 -13.65
C ALA A 85 0.67 -21.08 -12.99
N PRO A 86 -0.49 -20.79 -13.61
CA PRO A 86 -1.48 -19.93 -13.00
C PRO A 86 -2.33 -20.65 -11.94
N VAL A 87 -2.68 -19.91 -10.90
CA VAL A 87 -3.71 -20.25 -9.92
C VAL A 87 -4.70 -19.09 -9.91
N THR A 88 -5.95 -19.35 -10.33
CA THR A 88 -6.99 -18.33 -10.42
C THR A 88 -7.95 -18.44 -9.25
N THR A 89 -8.26 -17.32 -8.63
CA THR A 89 -9.24 -17.19 -7.56
C THR A 89 -10.29 -16.18 -7.99
N LEU A 90 -11.57 -16.49 -7.80
CA LEU A 90 -12.70 -15.63 -8.17
C LEU A 90 -13.27 -15.00 -6.90
N GLU A 91 -13.44 -13.68 -6.89
CA GLU A 91 -13.88 -12.93 -5.70
C GLU A 91 -14.87 -11.84 -6.07
N ASN A 92 -16.08 -11.83 -5.50
CA ASN A 92 -17.04 -10.71 -5.59
C ASN A 92 -17.15 -10.06 -7.00
N GLY A 93 -17.22 -10.88 -8.05
CA GLY A 93 -17.30 -10.42 -9.44
C GLY A 93 -16.00 -9.88 -10.05
N GLY A 94 -14.87 -9.99 -9.36
CA GLY A 94 -13.50 -9.80 -9.84
C GLY A 94 -12.68 -11.10 -9.70
N TYR A 95 -11.36 -10.98 -9.80
CA TYR A 95 -10.46 -12.13 -9.88
C TYR A 95 -9.03 -11.79 -9.45
N ILE A 96 -8.36 -12.80 -8.92
CA ILE A 96 -6.92 -12.82 -8.68
C ILE A 96 -6.33 -13.95 -9.52
N VAL A 97 -5.21 -13.70 -10.18
CA VAL A 97 -4.39 -14.75 -10.78
C VAL A 97 -2.96 -14.64 -10.27
N VAL A 98 -2.47 -15.73 -9.70
CA VAL A 98 -1.08 -15.88 -9.28
C VAL A 98 -0.38 -16.83 -10.23
N TYR A 99 0.69 -16.38 -10.88
CA TYR A 99 1.56 -17.21 -11.69
C TYR A 99 2.83 -17.47 -10.90
N ALA A 100 3.13 -18.73 -10.60
CA ALA A 100 4.33 -19.10 -9.85
C ALA A 100 5.04 -20.28 -10.52
N ASP A 101 6.36 -20.32 -10.42
CA ASP A 101 7.12 -21.53 -10.72
C ASP A 101 6.96 -22.58 -9.61
N ASP A 102 7.31 -23.83 -9.89
CA ASP A 102 7.14 -24.94 -8.94
C ASP A 102 7.85 -24.73 -7.59
N LEU A 103 8.92 -23.93 -7.57
CA LEU A 103 9.70 -23.62 -6.38
C LEU A 103 9.32 -22.29 -5.71
N HIS A 104 8.33 -21.56 -6.24
CA HIS A 104 7.97 -20.21 -5.81
C HIS A 104 9.16 -19.24 -5.73
N THR A 105 10.17 -19.43 -6.58
CA THR A 105 11.31 -18.52 -6.70
C THR A 105 10.93 -17.29 -7.51
N LYS A 106 9.95 -17.42 -8.39
CA LYS A 106 9.34 -16.34 -9.16
C LYS A 106 7.84 -16.40 -8.98
N GLU A 107 7.23 -15.25 -8.70
CA GLU A 107 5.79 -15.13 -8.53
C GLU A 107 5.31 -13.84 -9.19
N VAL A 108 4.15 -13.90 -9.83
CA VAL A 108 3.43 -12.76 -10.40
C VAL A 108 2.01 -12.79 -9.86
N TYR A 109 1.62 -11.77 -9.13
CA TYR A 109 0.27 -11.57 -8.63
C TYR A 109 -0.43 -10.50 -9.47
N PHE A 110 -1.61 -10.82 -10.00
CA PHE A 110 -2.40 -9.91 -10.82
C PHE A 110 -3.88 -9.92 -10.41
N THR A 111 -4.50 -8.74 -10.29
CA THR A 111 -5.92 -8.60 -9.91
C THR A 111 -6.53 -7.31 -10.44
N ASP A 112 -7.87 -7.28 -10.51
CA ASP A 112 -8.71 -6.10 -10.79
C ASP A 112 -9.26 -5.45 -9.50
N GLU A 113 -8.53 -5.61 -8.39
CA GLU A 113 -8.91 -5.09 -7.08
C GLU A 113 -8.73 -3.57 -6.94
N PHE A 114 -9.72 -2.93 -6.32
CA PHE A 114 -9.73 -1.50 -6.02
C PHE A 114 -9.13 -1.19 -4.64
N GLY A 115 -8.50 -0.02 -4.51
CA GLY A 115 -8.02 0.50 -3.24
C GLY A 115 -6.74 -0.15 -2.73
N VAL A 116 -6.06 -0.94 -3.57
CA VAL A 116 -4.79 -1.56 -3.24
C VAL A 116 -3.73 -0.46 -3.13
N ASN A 117 -3.20 -0.29 -1.93
CA ASN A 117 -2.03 0.54 -1.69
C ASN A 117 -0.79 -0.35 -1.74
N PRO A 118 0.34 0.14 -2.29
CA PRO A 118 1.58 -0.61 -2.20
C PRO A 118 1.89 -0.92 -0.72
N PRO A 119 2.29 -2.16 -0.40
CA PRO A 119 2.87 -2.47 0.90
C PRO A 119 3.92 -1.45 1.37
N PRO A 120 4.13 -1.30 2.70
CA PRO A 120 5.14 -0.39 3.22
C PRO A 120 6.54 -0.70 2.69
N GLN A 121 7.24 0.34 2.24
CA GLN A 121 8.63 0.25 1.81
C GLN A 121 9.55 0.30 3.04
N THR A 122 10.22 -0.81 3.34
CA THR A 122 11.08 -0.93 4.53
C THR A 122 12.58 -0.83 4.20
N SER A 123 12.97 -1.04 2.95
CA SER A 123 14.37 -0.93 2.52
C SER A 123 14.78 0.53 2.32
N PRO A 124 16.01 0.93 2.70
CA PRO A 124 16.57 2.24 2.34
C PRO A 124 16.83 2.40 0.84
N HIS A 125 16.80 1.29 0.08
CA HIS A 125 16.97 1.28 -1.37
C HIS A 125 15.63 1.20 -2.11
N ALA A 126 14.50 1.27 -1.41
CA ALA A 126 13.20 1.28 -2.05
C ALA A 126 13.02 2.54 -2.92
N VAL A 127 12.35 2.38 -4.06
CA VAL A 127 12.06 3.46 -5.01
C VAL A 127 10.58 3.46 -5.29
N SER A 128 9.95 4.64 -5.22
CA SER A 128 8.58 4.89 -5.66
C SER A 128 8.57 5.95 -6.73
N ALA A 129 7.92 5.69 -7.86
CA ALA A 129 7.83 6.63 -8.96
C ALA A 129 6.45 6.60 -9.60
N MET A 130 6.00 7.77 -10.04
CA MET A 130 4.83 7.87 -10.90
C MET A 130 5.28 7.75 -12.36
N ARG A 131 4.67 6.86 -13.14
CA ARG A 131 5.02 6.62 -14.55
C ARG A 131 3.78 6.60 -15.43
N GLN A 132 3.97 6.73 -16.74
CA GLN A 132 2.92 6.44 -17.71
C GLN A 132 2.93 4.94 -18.02
N PHE A 133 1.77 4.31 -17.97
CA PHE A 133 1.59 2.91 -18.33
C PHE A 133 0.23 2.74 -18.99
N ARG A 134 0.20 2.14 -20.19
CA ARG A 134 -1.03 1.93 -20.97
C ARG A 134 -1.89 3.19 -21.15
N GLY A 135 -1.27 4.37 -21.24
CA GLY A 135 -1.97 5.65 -21.38
C GLY A 135 -2.58 6.22 -20.10
N ALA A 136 -2.33 5.57 -18.96
CA ALA A 136 -2.73 6.02 -17.63
C ALA A 136 -1.51 6.37 -16.77
N ARG A 137 -1.78 7.16 -15.73
CA ARG A 137 -0.80 7.41 -14.66
C ARG A 137 -0.78 6.20 -13.73
N ALA A 138 0.40 5.63 -13.53
CA ALA A 138 0.62 4.44 -12.73
C ALA A 138 1.64 4.69 -11.61
N THR A 139 1.39 4.12 -10.44
CA THR A 139 2.37 4.08 -9.36
C THR A 139 3.20 2.82 -9.52
N TYR A 140 4.52 2.99 -9.66
CA TYR A 140 5.50 1.93 -9.74
C TYR A 140 6.43 1.96 -8.54
N VAL A 141 6.59 0.82 -7.87
CA VAL A 141 7.43 0.67 -6.69
C VAL A 141 8.41 -0.48 -6.91
N ILE A 142 9.66 -0.25 -6.51
CA ILE A 142 10.70 -1.26 -6.34
C ILE A 142 11.02 -1.33 -4.84
N TYR A 143 10.87 -2.49 -4.21
CA TYR A 143 11.03 -2.61 -2.76
C TYR A 143 12.50 -2.63 -2.31
N ASP A 144 13.42 -2.95 -3.20
CA ASP A 144 14.86 -2.84 -2.98
C ASP A 144 15.57 -2.66 -4.33
N GLY A 145 15.97 -1.43 -4.64
CA GLY A 145 16.67 -1.09 -5.89
C GLY A 145 18.10 -1.64 -5.98
N SER A 146 18.66 -2.17 -4.89
CA SER A 146 19.96 -2.85 -4.91
C SER A 146 19.87 -4.32 -5.33
N ALA A 147 18.68 -4.92 -5.25
CA ALA A 147 18.40 -6.30 -5.61
C ALA A 147 17.66 -6.38 -6.96
N PRO A 148 18.29 -6.89 -8.04
CA PRO A 148 17.69 -6.92 -9.37
C PRO A 148 16.35 -7.66 -9.46
N THR A 149 16.12 -8.65 -8.59
CA THR A 149 14.91 -9.48 -8.53
C THR A 149 14.00 -9.16 -7.34
N SER A 150 14.17 -7.96 -6.76
CA SER A 150 13.32 -7.47 -5.68
C SER A 150 11.84 -7.43 -6.09
N GLN A 151 10.97 -7.44 -5.08
CA GLN A 151 9.55 -7.22 -5.26
C GLN A 151 9.31 -5.91 -6.01
N ARG A 152 8.41 -5.96 -6.99
CA ARG A 152 7.97 -4.82 -7.78
C ARG A 152 6.46 -4.76 -7.77
N TYR A 153 5.94 -3.56 -7.77
CA TYR A 153 4.52 -3.28 -7.68
C TYR A 153 4.17 -2.21 -8.71
N LEU A 154 3.10 -2.45 -9.47
CA LEU A 154 2.53 -1.51 -10.43
C LEU A 154 1.01 -1.48 -10.23
N THR A 155 0.46 -0.29 -10.01
CA THR A 155 -0.99 -0.07 -10.02
C THR A 155 -1.35 1.09 -10.92
N TRP A 156 -2.47 0.98 -11.61
CA TRP A 156 -2.97 1.99 -12.51
C TRP A 156 -4.49 1.86 -12.66
N ASP A 157 -5.11 2.95 -13.07
CA ASP A 157 -6.50 2.96 -13.52
C ASP A 157 -6.51 2.77 -15.04
N GLU A 158 -7.01 1.64 -15.51
CA GLU A 158 -7.02 1.31 -16.94
C GLU A 158 -7.96 2.28 -17.70
N PRO A 159 -7.50 2.91 -18.80
CA PRO A 159 -8.30 3.88 -19.52
C PRO A 159 -9.58 3.28 -20.10
N GLY A 160 -10.65 4.07 -20.09
CA GLY A 160 -11.93 3.67 -20.68
C GLY A 160 -13.12 4.26 -19.94
N GLN A 161 -14.31 3.85 -20.36
CA GLN A 161 -15.55 4.14 -19.65
C GLN A 161 -15.98 2.87 -18.93
N TRP A 162 -15.96 2.91 -17.61
CA TRP A 162 -16.22 1.75 -16.77
C TRP A 162 -17.39 2.05 -15.86
N PRO A 163 -18.31 1.09 -15.68
CA PRO A 163 -19.39 1.27 -14.74
C PRO A 163 -18.80 1.43 -13.35
N THR A 164 -19.43 2.31 -12.60
CA THR A 164 -19.17 2.42 -11.18
C THR A 164 -19.58 1.11 -10.51
N GLY A 165 -18.65 0.51 -9.79
CA GLY A 165 -18.86 -0.74 -9.06
C GLY A 165 -19.65 -0.54 -7.79
N GLU A 166 -19.64 -1.58 -6.96
CA GLU A 166 -20.24 -1.53 -5.64
C GLU A 166 -19.65 -0.35 -4.83
N TYR A 167 -20.50 0.33 -4.07
CA TYR A 167 -20.14 1.52 -3.27
C TYR A 167 -19.69 2.77 -4.03
N GLY A 168 -19.96 2.87 -5.34
CA GLY A 168 -19.61 4.09 -6.08
C GLY A 168 -18.14 4.14 -6.52
N MET A 169 -17.41 3.02 -6.42
CA MET A 169 -15.98 2.95 -6.72
C MET A 169 -15.71 2.65 -8.21
N PRO A 170 -14.60 3.14 -8.80
CA PRO A 170 -14.18 2.72 -10.14
C PRO A 170 -13.86 1.22 -10.20
N THR A 171 -14.24 0.54 -11.29
CA THR A 171 -13.98 -0.91 -11.52
C THR A 171 -12.80 -1.17 -12.45
N ASN A 172 -11.94 -0.17 -12.62
CA ASN A 172 -10.86 -0.17 -13.60
C ASN A 172 -9.47 -0.06 -12.98
N GLN A 173 -9.36 -0.17 -11.65
CA GLN A 173 -8.06 -0.22 -11.01
C GLN A 173 -7.49 -1.62 -11.16
N PHE A 174 -6.25 -1.69 -11.61
CA PHE A 174 -5.49 -2.94 -11.73
C PHE A 174 -4.23 -2.87 -10.87
N TYR A 175 -3.79 -4.07 -10.50
CA TYR A 175 -2.62 -4.27 -9.68
C TYR A 175 -1.82 -5.45 -10.21
N LEU A 176 -0.52 -5.23 -10.40
CA LEU A 176 0.47 -6.23 -10.76
C LEU A 176 1.63 -6.16 -9.74
N GLU A 177 1.90 -7.27 -9.07
CA GLU A 177 3.09 -7.47 -8.27
C GLU A 177 3.90 -8.63 -8.81
N ALA A 178 5.22 -8.55 -8.68
CA ALA A 178 6.06 -9.71 -8.90
C ALA A 178 7.24 -9.75 -7.95
N HIS A 179 7.66 -10.97 -7.62
CA HIS A 179 8.90 -11.30 -6.91
C HIS A 179 9.76 -12.20 -7.80
N GLY A 180 11.09 -12.11 -7.69
CA GLY A 180 12.00 -12.99 -8.42
C GLY A 180 12.21 -12.62 -9.89
N LEU A 181 11.56 -11.57 -10.38
CA LEU A 181 11.70 -11.06 -11.75
C LEU A 181 12.61 -9.84 -11.80
N THR A 182 13.41 -9.75 -12.86
CA THR A 182 14.09 -8.51 -13.24
C THR A 182 13.09 -7.44 -13.69
N GLU A 183 13.51 -6.17 -13.76
CA GLU A 183 12.62 -5.10 -14.24
C GLU A 183 12.16 -5.32 -15.69
N SER A 184 13.04 -5.83 -16.55
CA SER A 184 12.67 -6.13 -17.94
C SER A 184 11.69 -7.29 -18.05
N GLU A 185 11.84 -8.34 -17.23
CA GLU A 185 10.84 -9.42 -17.14
C GLU A 185 9.51 -8.90 -16.59
N PHE A 186 9.54 -8.07 -15.55
CA PHE A 186 8.34 -7.45 -14.97
C PHE A 186 7.55 -6.67 -16.02
N PHE A 187 8.21 -5.76 -16.75
CA PHE A 187 7.54 -4.99 -17.78
C PHE A 187 7.15 -5.82 -19.00
N ARG A 188 7.87 -6.90 -19.30
CA ARG A 188 7.42 -7.84 -20.34
C ARG A 188 6.11 -8.52 -19.96
N VAL A 189 5.89 -8.89 -18.70
CA VAL A 189 4.58 -9.37 -18.22
C VAL A 189 3.54 -8.25 -18.35
N ALA A 190 3.84 -7.07 -17.82
CA ALA A 190 2.90 -5.93 -17.81
C ALA A 190 2.47 -5.50 -19.22
N ASP A 191 3.42 -5.41 -20.16
CA ASP A 191 3.17 -5.01 -21.55
C ASP A 191 2.45 -6.11 -22.34
N SER A 192 2.44 -7.35 -21.84
CA SER A 192 1.71 -8.47 -22.45
C SER A 192 0.23 -8.53 -22.06
N LEU A 193 -0.26 -7.63 -21.20
CA LEU A 193 -1.65 -7.65 -20.74
C LEU A 193 -2.63 -7.48 -21.91
N GLN A 194 -3.56 -8.44 -22.02
CA GLN A 194 -4.56 -8.52 -23.08
C GLN A 194 -5.98 -8.61 -22.50
N LEU A 195 -6.94 -8.11 -23.25
CA LEU A 195 -8.36 -8.26 -22.93
C LEU A 195 -8.78 -9.72 -23.04
N VAL A 196 -9.59 -10.16 -22.07
CA VAL A 196 -10.23 -11.47 -22.06
C VAL A 196 -11.70 -11.30 -22.51
N ALA A 197 -12.10 -12.16 -23.45
CA ALA A 197 -13.44 -12.20 -24.03
C ALA A 197 -14.48 -12.81 -23.08
#